data_AF-A0A8X6N1I3-F1
#
_entry.id   AF-A0A8X6N1I3-F1
#
_cell.length_a   1.000
_cell.length_b   1.000
_cell.length_c   1.000
_cell.angle_alpha   90.00
_cell.angle_beta   90.00
_cell.angle_gamma   90.00
#
_symmetry.space_group_name_H-M   'P 1'
#
loop_
_entity.id
_entity.type
_entity.pdbx_description
1 polymer ?
#
loop_
_entity_poly.entity_id
_entity_poly.type
_entity_poly.pdbx_seq_one_letter_code
_entity_poly.pdbx_strand_id
1 'polypeptide(L)'
;MEKYNPPDHFLPESYTCFFLLKMPRYSCKLVLKEKLKYAIHFCKSIDTDDYARLNQPNLEHGLGTSPYIDASESEDEIESGSDDSIPLRSPPSEGDR
;
A
#
# COMPACT_ATOMS: atom_id res chain seq x y z
N MET A 1 -13.53 -26.97 7.94
CA MET A 1 -14.23 -25.67 7.97
C MET A 1 -14.10 -24.96 9.34
N GLU A 2 -13.29 -25.50 10.26
CA GLU A 2 -13.17 -25.06 11.67
C GLU A 2 -12.25 -23.84 11.90
N LYS A 3 -11.52 -23.39 10.87
CA LYS A 3 -10.51 -22.32 10.99
C LYS A 3 -11.09 -20.97 11.46
N TYR A 4 -12.41 -20.74 11.34
CA TYR A 4 -13.04 -19.46 11.64
C TYR A 4 -14.20 -19.62 12.63
N ASN A 5 -13.87 -19.85 13.90
CA ASN A 5 -14.86 -19.93 14.97
C ASN A 5 -14.44 -19.10 16.21
N PRO A 6 -15.19 -18.04 16.58
CA PRO A 6 -16.32 -17.49 15.85
C PRO A 6 -15.86 -16.75 14.58
N PRO A 7 -16.64 -16.79 13.49
CA PRO A 7 -16.23 -16.26 12.18
C PRO A 7 -15.95 -14.75 12.19
N ASP A 8 -16.63 -14.00 13.07
CA ASP A 8 -16.54 -12.54 13.19
C ASP A 8 -15.17 -12.03 13.67
N HIS A 9 -14.31 -12.92 14.16
CA HIS A 9 -12.97 -12.57 14.62
C HIS A 9 -11.93 -12.57 13.50
N PHE A 10 -12.27 -13.06 12.32
CA PHE A 10 -11.32 -13.25 11.23
C PHE A 10 -11.56 -12.28 10.09
N LEU A 11 -10.49 -11.96 9.36
CA LEU A 11 -10.53 -11.20 8.11
C LEU A 11 -10.70 -12.17 6.92
N PRO A 12 -11.17 -11.69 5.75
CA PRO A 12 -11.19 -12.51 4.55
C PRO A 12 -9.77 -12.90 4.10
N GLU A 13 -9.65 -14.06 3.47
CA GLU A 13 -8.37 -14.62 3.00
C GLU A 13 -8.31 -14.50 1.47
N SER A 14 -7.28 -13.82 0.95
CA SER A 14 -7.08 -13.71 -0.50
C SER A 14 -6.18 -14.81 -1.04
N TYR A 15 -6.55 -15.29 -2.22
CA TYR A 15 -5.77 -16.20 -3.05
C TYR A 15 -5.57 -15.51 -4.40
N THR A 16 -4.54 -14.67 -4.46
CA THR A 16 -4.31 -13.73 -5.56
C THR A 16 -4.09 -14.43 -6.91
N CYS A 17 -3.36 -15.55 -6.91
CA CYS A 17 -3.14 -16.36 -8.12
C CYS A 17 -4.43 -16.90 -8.76
N PHE A 18 -5.50 -16.99 -7.98
CA PHE A 18 -6.79 -17.54 -8.41
C PHE A 18 -7.91 -16.48 -8.44
N PHE A 19 -7.57 -15.20 -8.26
CA PHE A 19 -8.53 -14.09 -8.11
C PHE A 19 -9.68 -14.42 -7.13
N LEU A 20 -9.36 -15.16 -6.07
CA LEU A 20 -10.33 -15.72 -5.16
C LEU A 20 -10.23 -15.03 -3.80
N LEU A 21 -11.36 -14.58 -3.29
CA LEU A 21 -11.50 -14.08 -1.92
C LEU A 21 -12.38 -15.04 -1.12
N LYS A 22 -11.80 -15.65 -0.10
CA LYS A 22 -12.52 -16.56 0.80
C LYS A 22 -13.08 -15.78 1.97
N MET A 23 -14.41 -15.77 2.07
CA MET A 23 -15.14 -15.03 3.10
C MET A 23 -15.49 -15.94 4.29
N PRO A 24 -15.16 -15.56 5.54
CA PRO A 24 -15.80 -16.12 6.72
C PRO A 24 -17.32 -15.95 6.67
N ARG A 25 -18.06 -16.89 7.28
CA ARG A 25 -19.53 -16.80 7.40
C ARG A 25 -19.89 -15.85 8.54
N TYR A 26 -19.71 -14.55 8.31
CA TYR A 26 -20.01 -13.52 9.30
C TYR A 26 -21.47 -13.58 9.77
N SER A 27 -21.69 -13.21 11.04
CA SER A 27 -23.01 -13.24 11.67
C SER A 27 -24.02 -12.30 11.00
N CYS A 28 -23.57 -11.15 10.49
CA CYS A 28 -24.43 -10.16 9.85
C CYS A 28 -23.70 -9.29 8.82
N LYS A 29 -24.49 -8.56 8.01
CA LYS A 29 -24.00 -7.65 6.97
C LYS A 29 -23.11 -6.52 7.51
N LEU A 30 -23.38 -6.07 8.75
CA LEU A 30 -22.62 -4.99 9.37
C LEU A 30 -21.17 -5.42 9.65
N VAL A 31 -21.00 -6.60 10.27
CA VAL A 31 -19.67 -7.20 10.52
C VAL A 31 -18.94 -7.45 9.19
N LEU A 32 -19.61 -8.03 8.20
CA LEU A 32 -19.03 -8.25 6.88
C LEU A 32 -18.49 -6.95 6.27
N LYS A 33 -19.27 -5.86 6.32
CA LYS A 33 -18.87 -4.56 5.77
C LYS A 33 -17.64 -4.01 6.49
N GLU A 34 -17.62 -4.08 7.81
CA GLU A 34 -16.50 -3.60 8.61
C GLU A 34 -15.21 -4.36 8.31
N LYS A 35 -15.26 -5.70 8.34
CA LYS A 35 -14.10 -6.56 8.09
C LYS A 35 -13.58 -6.44 6.67
N LEU A 36 -14.48 -6.38 5.68
CA LEU A 36 -14.08 -6.21 4.29
C LEU A 36 -13.47 -4.83 4.04
N LYS A 37 -14.06 -3.76 4.59
CA LYS A 37 -13.51 -2.41 4.48
C LYS A 37 -12.12 -2.34 5.12
N TYR A 38 -11.96 -2.91 6.31
CA TYR A 38 -10.66 -3.01 6.96
C TYR A 38 -9.65 -3.74 6.07
N ALA A 39 -10.01 -4.91 5.54
CA ALA A 39 -9.11 -5.72 4.74
C ALA A 39 -8.66 -5.02 3.45
N ILE A 40 -9.55 -4.27 2.78
CA ILE A 40 -9.20 -3.49 1.58
C ILE A 40 -8.17 -2.40 1.88
N HIS A 41 -8.21 -1.79 3.07
CA HIS A 41 -7.30 -0.69 3.42
C HIS A 41 -6.00 -1.14 4.09
N PHE A 42 -5.98 -2.31 4.72
CA PHE A 42 -4.89 -2.71 5.61
C PHE A 42 -4.25 -4.06 5.28
N CYS A 43 -4.88 -4.91 4.46
CA CYS A 43 -4.27 -6.16 4.03
C CYS A 43 -3.53 -5.97 2.70
N LYS A 44 -2.19 -5.96 2.75
CA LYS A 44 -1.32 -5.84 1.56
C LYS A 44 -1.66 -6.82 0.42
N SER A 45 -2.13 -8.03 0.74
CA SER A 45 -2.50 -9.05 -0.26
C SER A 45 -3.89 -8.87 -0.86
N ILE A 46 -4.66 -7.89 -0.38
CA ILE A 46 -5.98 -7.50 -0.87
C ILE A 46 -5.85 -6.12 -1.52
N ASP A 47 -5.10 -5.21 -0.89
CA ASP A 47 -4.67 -3.91 -1.42
C ASP A 47 -3.57 -4.09 -2.48
N THR A 48 -3.97 -4.66 -3.62
CA THR A 48 -3.04 -5.12 -4.66
C THR A 48 -2.91 -4.11 -5.81
N ASP A 49 -3.58 -2.96 -5.75
CA ASP A 49 -3.61 -1.99 -6.85
C ASP A 49 -2.23 -1.33 -7.08
N ASP A 50 -1.49 -1.03 -6.00
CA ASP A 50 -0.12 -0.53 -6.10
C ASP A 50 0.85 -1.60 -6.62
N TYR A 51 0.70 -2.85 -6.19
CA TYR A 51 1.50 -3.96 -6.70
C TYR A 51 1.22 -4.25 -8.17
N ALA A 52 -0.04 -4.22 -8.60
CA ALA A 52 -0.43 -4.41 -10.00
C ALA A 52 0.12 -3.31 -10.91
N ARG A 53 0.18 -2.06 -10.44
CA ARG A 53 0.79 -0.94 -11.17
C ARG A 53 2.31 -1.10 -11.35
N LEU A 54 3.02 -1.55 -10.30
CA LEU A 54 4.47 -1.77 -10.34
C LEU A 54 4.86 -2.99 -11.20
N ASN A 55 4.01 -4.02 -11.22
CA ASN A 55 4.25 -5.25 -11.97
C ASN A 55 3.73 -5.21 -13.42
N GLN A 56 3.17 -4.08 -13.86
CA GLN A 56 2.96 -3.86 -15.29
C GLN A 56 4.35 -3.63 -15.91
N PRO A 57 4.86 -4.51 -16.77
CA PRO A 57 6.09 -4.23 -17.50
C PRO A 57 5.83 -2.97 -18.33
N ASN A 58 6.44 -1.85 -17.90
CA ASN A 58 6.34 -0.58 -18.58
C ASN A 58 6.68 -0.77 -20.07
N LEU A 59 5.70 -0.53 -20.95
CA LEU A 59 5.91 -0.59 -22.40
C LEU A 59 6.53 0.69 -22.95
N GLU A 60 6.92 1.71 -22.16
CA GLU A 60 7.36 2.96 -22.82
C GLU A 60 8.62 3.67 -22.38
N HIS A 61 9.14 3.61 -21.15
CA HIS A 61 10.30 4.49 -20.85
C HIS A 61 11.49 3.74 -20.27
N GLY A 62 12.36 3.32 -21.18
CA GLY A 62 13.65 2.72 -20.89
C GLY A 62 14.59 3.71 -20.22
N LEU A 63 14.69 3.65 -18.90
CA LEU A 63 15.94 3.70 -18.16
C LEU A 63 15.74 2.81 -16.92
N GLY A 64 16.43 1.68 -16.91
CA GLY A 64 16.32 0.67 -15.88
C GLY A 64 16.89 1.15 -14.55
N THR A 65 16.08 1.07 -13.51
CA THR A 65 16.51 0.87 -12.12
C THR A 65 15.46 -0.02 -11.48
N SER A 66 15.82 -1.28 -11.26
CA SER A 66 15.03 -2.22 -10.46
C SER A 66 15.29 -1.94 -8.99
N PRO A 67 14.30 -1.58 -8.15
CA PRO A 67 14.48 -1.52 -6.71
C PRO A 67 13.99 -2.85 -6.14
N TYR A 68 14.76 -3.91 -6.34
CA TYR A 68 14.78 -4.99 -5.36
C TYR A 68 15.49 -4.40 -4.13
N ILE A 69 14.77 -3.61 -3.33
CA ILE A 69 15.24 -3.18 -2.01
C ILE A 69 14.88 -4.31 -1.05
N ASP A 70 15.88 -5.16 -0.81
CA ASP A 70 15.94 -6.07 0.32
C ASP A 70 16.09 -5.23 1.59
N ALA A 71 15.08 -5.28 2.45
CA ALA A 71 15.10 -4.61 3.75
C ALA A 71 15.87 -5.48 4.74
N SER A 72 17.20 -5.37 4.72
CA SER A 72 18.05 -5.73 5.86
C SER A 72 18.74 -4.48 6.36
N GLU A 73 18.37 -4.04 7.57
CA GLU A 73 19.03 -2.99 8.33
C GLU A 73 20.54 -3.22 8.42
N SER A 74 21.32 -2.19 8.09
CA SER A 74 22.56 -1.87 8.79
C SER A 74 22.74 -0.35 8.72
N GLU A 75 22.43 0.33 9.82
CA GLU A 75 22.89 1.68 10.11
C GLU A 75 24.41 1.64 10.17
N ASP A 76 25.11 2.46 9.36
CA ASP A 76 26.37 3.13 9.72
C ASP A 76 26.95 3.94 8.54
N GLU A 77 27.37 5.17 8.89
CA GLU A 77 28.45 6.00 8.32
C GLU A 77 28.19 7.09 7.23
N ILE A 78 27.99 8.32 7.75
CA ILE A 78 28.66 9.62 7.48
C ILE A 78 28.94 10.19 6.06
N GLU A 79 28.35 11.38 5.88
CA GLU A 79 28.91 12.68 5.41
C GLU A 79 29.58 12.83 4.02
N SER A 80 28.92 13.64 3.16
CA SER A 80 29.62 14.67 2.37
C SER A 80 28.63 15.73 1.89
N GLY A 81 28.83 16.98 2.32
CA GLY A 81 27.93 18.10 2.04
C GLY A 81 27.99 18.65 0.62
N SER A 82 26.92 19.36 0.27
CA SER A 82 26.94 20.50 -0.65
C SER A 82 25.73 21.38 -0.33
N ASP A 83 26.04 22.55 0.21
CA ASP A 83 25.19 23.74 0.34
C ASP A 83 24.70 24.18 -1.04
N ASP A 84 23.38 24.23 -1.23
CA ASP A 84 22.77 25.12 -2.22
C ASP A 84 21.43 25.60 -1.68
N SER A 85 21.51 26.73 -0.98
CA SER A 85 20.39 27.54 -0.53
C SER A 85 19.46 27.92 -1.70
N ILE A 86 18.25 27.35 -1.76
CA ILE A 86 17.19 27.87 -2.64
C ILE A 86 16.38 28.93 -1.88
N PRO A 87 16.28 30.19 -2.37
CA PRO A 87 15.57 31.24 -1.67
C PRO A 87 14.05 31.01 -1.68
N LEU A 88 13.43 31.13 -0.50
CA LEU A 88 11.98 31.16 -0.30
C LEU A 88 11.34 32.24 -1.19
N ARG A 89 10.59 31.82 -2.21
CA ARG A 89 9.68 32.71 -2.93
C ARG A 89 8.42 32.90 -2.11
N SER A 90 8.22 34.10 -1.59
CA SER A 90 7.04 34.51 -0.80
C SER A 90 5.72 34.27 -1.54
N PRO A 91 4.62 33.95 -0.83
CA PRO A 91 3.29 33.84 -1.42
C PRO A 91 2.81 35.21 -1.93
N PRO A 92 2.11 35.30 -3.08
CA PRO A 92 1.46 36.54 -3.48
C PRO A 92 0.29 36.86 -2.54
N SER A 93 0.22 38.13 -2.13
CA SER A 93 -0.80 38.71 -1.26
C SER A 93 -2.19 38.70 -1.90
N GLU A 94 -3.22 38.39 -1.10
CA GLU A 94 -4.62 38.68 -1.41
C GLU A 94 -4.80 40.18 -1.67
N GLY A 95 -5.47 40.53 -2.77
CA GLY A 95 -5.86 41.90 -3.04
C GLY A 95 -5.96 42.24 -4.52
N ASP A 96 -7.01 41.75 -5.18
CA ASP A 96 -7.69 42.60 -6.16
C ASP A 96 -9.21 42.34 -6.09
N ARG A 97 -9.96 43.43 -6.26
CA ARG A 97 -11.33 43.71 -5.80
C ARG A 97 -12.43 42.73 -6.23
#